data_AF-A0A1G4I821-F1
#
_entry.id   AF-A0A1G4I821-F1
#
_cell.length_a   1.000
_cell.length_b   1.000
_cell.length_c   1.000
_cell.angle_alpha   90.00
_cell.angle_beta   90.00
_cell.angle_gamma   90.00
#
_symmetry.space_group_name_H-M   'P 1'
#
loop_
_entity.id
_entity.type
_entity.pdbx_description
1 polymer ?
#
loop_
_entity_poly.entity_id
_entity_poly.type
_entity_poly.pdbx_seq_one_letter_code
_entity_poly.pdbx_strand_id
1 'polypeptide(L)'
;MVGDSDRKKVCSGHSDATKNKAVQTLYTDLLFQCAATSDNGGSQQACGKGLQTATTNTNWTTNSNKTTGDKPIAACDKFGAPGTLTEATVEAALAQLKQLIRRETGPSSPQDLVLGKIDNTGGAFGGFVGNAASNKGQCAKYKPEHFKKEGATVPWLMKLRAAAATAAEIDKQTKAKETLVMQLNLLNNTITAALSGHQIPQIISEPISPPSAAATDCSKNKSNKTACENAGKCK
;
A
#
# COMPACT_ATOMS: atom_id res chain seq x y z
N MET A 1 6.30 11.01 -20.59
CA MET A 1 6.84 9.78 -21.19
C MET A 1 7.19 10.14 -22.62
N VAL A 2 8.43 9.92 -23.06
CA VAL A 2 8.82 10.13 -24.47
C VAL A 2 9.03 8.76 -25.11
N GLY A 3 8.40 8.50 -26.26
CA GLY A 3 9.08 7.76 -27.33
C GLY A 3 8.61 6.37 -27.75
N ASP A 4 7.43 5.88 -27.37
CA ASP A 4 6.87 4.69 -28.04
C ASP A 4 5.35 4.79 -28.11
N SER A 5 4.78 4.86 -29.32
CA SER A 5 3.35 5.05 -29.56
C SER A 5 2.51 3.77 -29.30
N ASP A 6 3.16 2.64 -29.07
CA ASP A 6 2.50 1.33 -29.08
C ASP A 6 2.29 0.78 -27.66
N ARG A 7 1.02 0.76 -27.24
CA ARG A 7 0.59 0.29 -25.93
C ARG A 7 1.10 -1.11 -25.62
N LYS A 8 1.09 -2.05 -26.58
CA LYS A 8 1.55 -3.43 -26.32
C LYS A 8 3.06 -3.51 -26.06
N LYS A 9 3.85 -2.61 -26.64
CA LYS A 9 5.30 -2.54 -26.38
C LYS A 9 5.58 -2.00 -24.98
N VAL A 10 4.89 -0.94 -24.57
CA VAL A 10 5.12 -0.36 -23.24
C VAL A 10 4.53 -1.19 -22.11
N CYS A 11 3.38 -1.85 -22.32
CA CYS A 11 2.70 -2.63 -21.29
C CYS A 11 3.35 -4.01 -21.07
N SER A 12 3.97 -4.59 -22.10
CA SER A 12 4.52 -5.95 -21.99
C SER A 12 5.81 -6.23 -22.73
N GLY A 13 6.35 -5.27 -23.48
CA GLY A 13 7.49 -5.50 -24.36
C GLY A 13 7.16 -6.40 -25.54
N HIS A 14 5.89 -6.46 -25.95
CA HIS A 14 5.47 -7.31 -27.06
C HIS A 14 6.21 -6.91 -28.34
N SER A 15 6.89 -7.87 -28.97
CA SER A 15 7.79 -7.69 -30.12
C SER A 15 9.03 -6.82 -29.88
N ASP A 16 9.18 -6.16 -28.71
CA ASP A 16 10.35 -5.38 -28.32
C ASP A 16 10.44 -5.25 -26.79
N ALA A 17 11.22 -6.13 -26.16
CA ALA A 17 11.36 -6.18 -24.70
C ALA A 17 12.00 -4.92 -24.10
N THR A 18 12.74 -4.13 -24.89
CA THR A 18 13.43 -2.91 -24.43
C THR A 18 12.45 -1.78 -24.13
N LYS A 19 11.25 -1.85 -24.72
CA LYS A 19 10.21 -0.83 -24.58
C LYS A 19 9.29 -1.04 -23.38
N ASN A 20 9.35 -2.19 -22.71
CA ASN A 20 8.51 -2.47 -21.54
C ASN A 20 8.76 -1.44 -20.42
N LYS A 21 7.69 -0.72 -20.04
CA LYS A 21 7.65 0.30 -18.99
C LYS A 21 6.78 -0.11 -17.79
N ALA A 22 6.27 -1.34 -17.74
CA ALA A 22 5.63 -1.87 -16.54
C ALA A 22 6.57 -1.72 -15.34
N VAL A 23 6.00 -1.57 -14.14
CA VAL A 23 6.69 -1.42 -12.86
C VAL A 23 7.50 -0.15 -12.66
N GLN A 24 7.60 0.75 -13.65
CA GLN A 24 8.34 2.01 -13.48
C GLN A 24 7.65 2.95 -12.49
N THR A 25 6.32 3.05 -12.59
CA THR A 25 5.49 3.81 -11.64
C THR A 25 4.15 3.12 -11.46
N LEU A 26 3.57 3.25 -10.27
CA LEU A 26 2.23 2.73 -9.98
C LEU A 26 1.17 3.39 -10.87
N TYR A 27 1.36 4.66 -11.23
CA TYR A 27 0.49 5.38 -12.16
C TYR A 27 0.45 4.73 -13.56
N THR A 28 1.62 4.34 -14.06
CA THR A 28 1.73 3.64 -15.35
C THR A 28 1.03 2.28 -15.29
N ASP A 29 1.27 1.51 -14.22
CA ASP A 29 0.64 0.20 -14.03
C ASP A 29 -0.89 0.31 -13.90
N LEU A 30 -1.38 1.40 -13.29
CA LEU A 30 -2.81 1.74 -13.23
C LEU A 30 -3.37 2.06 -14.61
N LEU A 31 -2.68 2.87 -15.42
CA LEU A 31 -3.11 3.17 -16.79
C LEU A 31 -3.20 1.92 -17.66
N PHE A 32 -2.21 1.03 -17.57
CA PHE A 32 -2.18 -0.21 -18.34
C PHE A 32 -3.42 -1.09 -18.08
N GLN A 33 -3.89 -1.10 -16.83
CA GLN A 33 -5.07 -1.83 -16.40
C GLN A 33 -6.39 -1.08 -16.61
N CYS A 34 -6.43 0.23 -16.39
CA CYS A 34 -7.68 0.97 -16.24
C CYS A 34 -8.06 1.84 -17.43
N ALA A 35 -7.09 2.29 -18.21
CA ALA A 35 -7.37 3.24 -19.26
C ALA A 35 -7.97 2.53 -20.48
N ALA A 36 -9.04 3.11 -21.04
CA ALA A 36 -9.68 2.58 -22.24
C ALA A 36 -8.79 2.70 -23.49
N THR A 37 -9.20 1.98 -24.51
CA THR A 37 -8.77 2.15 -25.90
C THR A 37 -9.99 2.57 -26.75
N SER A 38 -9.74 3.16 -27.92
CA SER A 38 -10.80 3.55 -28.87
C SER A 38 -11.67 2.38 -29.31
N ASP A 39 -11.13 1.16 -29.24
CA ASP A 39 -11.81 -0.06 -29.64
C ASP A 39 -12.54 -0.70 -28.45
N ASN A 40 -13.85 -0.43 -28.37
CA ASN A 40 -14.90 -1.24 -27.75
C ASN A 40 -15.19 -1.09 -26.23
N GLY A 41 -16.46 -1.32 -25.85
CA GLY A 41 -17.03 -1.18 -24.49
C GLY A 41 -16.60 -2.23 -23.45
N GLY A 42 -15.92 -3.31 -23.88
CA GLY A 42 -15.33 -4.31 -22.97
C GLY A 42 -14.08 -3.82 -22.22
N SER A 43 -13.41 -2.80 -22.76
CA SER A 43 -12.22 -2.16 -22.16
C SER A 43 -12.53 -1.33 -20.91
N GLN A 44 -13.79 -0.92 -20.74
CA GLN A 44 -14.18 0.02 -19.70
C GLN A 44 -14.40 -0.68 -18.33
N GLN A 45 -14.51 -2.01 -18.28
CA GLN A 45 -14.89 -2.71 -17.04
C GLN A 45 -13.72 -3.17 -16.17
N ALA A 46 -12.47 -3.00 -16.62
CA ALA A 46 -11.36 -3.76 -16.04
C ALA A 46 -10.93 -3.33 -14.62
N CYS A 47 -11.11 -2.06 -14.26
CA CYS A 47 -10.70 -1.57 -12.94
C CYS A 47 -11.81 -1.51 -11.90
N GLY A 48 -13.00 -2.02 -12.23
CA GLY A 48 -14.09 -2.13 -11.28
C GLY A 48 -15.45 -2.10 -11.95
N LYS A 49 -16.38 -2.85 -11.38
CA LYS A 49 -17.80 -2.79 -11.78
C LYS A 49 -18.36 -1.41 -11.44
N GLY A 50 -19.02 -0.76 -12.40
CA GLY A 50 -19.62 0.58 -12.24
C GLY A 50 -18.68 1.75 -12.55
N LEU A 51 -17.43 1.50 -12.94
CA LEU A 51 -16.45 2.54 -13.28
C LEU A 51 -16.41 2.90 -14.78
N GLN A 52 -17.12 2.14 -15.61
CA GLN A 52 -17.03 2.16 -17.07
C GLN A 52 -17.22 3.56 -17.67
N THR A 53 -18.31 4.21 -17.28
CA THR A 53 -18.81 5.40 -17.96
C THR A 53 -18.13 6.67 -17.50
N ALA A 54 -17.72 6.74 -16.23
CA ALA A 54 -17.20 7.97 -15.62
C ALA A 54 -15.68 7.94 -15.40
N THR A 55 -15.10 6.75 -15.17
CA THR A 55 -13.75 6.61 -14.63
C THR A 55 -12.78 6.07 -15.67
N THR A 56 -13.16 5.01 -16.38
CA THR A 56 -12.30 4.30 -17.33
C THR A 56 -12.65 4.62 -18.79
N ASN A 57 -13.54 5.58 -19.04
CA ASN A 57 -14.05 5.94 -20.37
C ASN A 57 -13.05 6.71 -21.25
N THR A 58 -11.92 7.11 -20.70
CA THR A 58 -10.97 8.00 -21.38
C THR A 58 -9.91 7.17 -22.09
N ASN A 59 -9.82 7.35 -23.40
CA ASN A 59 -8.81 6.69 -24.21
C ASN A 59 -7.42 7.12 -23.77
N TRP A 60 -6.53 6.15 -23.67
CA TRP A 60 -5.12 6.41 -23.41
C TRP A 60 -4.24 5.76 -24.47
N THR A 61 -3.41 6.61 -25.06
CA THR A 61 -2.22 6.24 -25.82
C THR A 61 -0.99 6.70 -25.04
N THR A 62 0.16 6.13 -25.34
CA THR A 62 1.44 6.50 -24.72
C THR A 62 1.87 7.94 -24.95
N ASN A 63 1.32 8.60 -25.96
CA ASN A 63 1.51 10.01 -26.27
C ASN A 63 0.36 10.90 -25.74
N SER A 64 -0.65 10.30 -25.09
CA SER A 64 -1.82 11.01 -24.56
C SER A 64 -1.51 11.80 -23.30
N ASN A 65 -2.51 12.56 -22.86
CA ASN A 65 -2.47 13.38 -21.64
C ASN A 65 -2.05 12.55 -20.42
N LYS A 66 -1.17 13.13 -19.60
CA LYS A 66 -0.65 12.55 -18.35
C LYS A 66 -1.71 12.39 -17.26
N THR A 67 -2.94 12.84 -17.47
CA THR A 67 -4.02 12.90 -16.47
C THR A 67 -5.08 11.80 -16.62
N THR A 68 -4.98 10.93 -17.62
CA THR A 68 -6.01 9.88 -17.83
C THR A 68 -6.15 8.93 -16.63
N GLY A 69 -5.10 8.76 -15.83
CA GLY A 69 -5.11 7.95 -14.61
C GLY A 69 -5.74 8.66 -13.40
N ASP A 70 -6.00 9.96 -13.47
CA ASP A 70 -6.48 10.75 -12.32
C ASP A 70 -7.92 10.37 -11.95
N LYS A 71 -8.74 10.06 -12.95
CA LYS A 71 -10.10 9.54 -12.75
C LYS A 71 -10.10 8.19 -12.00
N PRO A 72 -9.34 7.17 -12.45
CA PRO A 72 -9.14 5.95 -11.67
C PRO A 72 -8.63 6.18 -10.25
N ILE A 73 -7.68 7.09 -10.05
CA ILE A 73 -7.16 7.44 -8.72
C ILE A 73 -8.26 8.01 -7.83
N ALA A 74 -9.04 8.96 -8.35
CA ALA A 74 -10.17 9.54 -7.60
C ALA A 74 -11.26 8.51 -7.27
N ALA A 75 -11.36 7.43 -8.06
CA ALA A 75 -12.29 6.34 -7.77
C ALA A 75 -11.76 5.34 -6.74
N CYS A 76 -10.47 5.39 -6.36
CA CYS A 76 -9.87 4.49 -5.38
C CYS A 76 -10.57 4.56 -4.01
N ASP A 77 -11.11 5.72 -3.64
CA ASP A 77 -11.85 5.91 -2.37
C ASP A 77 -13.07 4.96 -2.25
N LYS A 78 -13.61 4.48 -3.37
CA LYS A 78 -14.71 3.49 -3.39
C LYS A 78 -14.27 2.09 -2.97
N PHE A 79 -12.97 1.82 -2.97
CA PHE A 79 -12.38 0.52 -2.64
C PHE A 79 -11.81 0.47 -1.22
N GLY A 80 -11.88 1.58 -0.49
CA GLY A 80 -11.46 1.69 0.90
C GLY A 80 -10.74 3.00 1.19
N ALA A 81 -10.68 3.37 2.46
CA ALA A 81 -9.87 4.50 2.90
C ALA A 81 -8.37 4.15 2.79
N PRO A 82 -7.51 5.10 2.40
CA PRO A 82 -6.08 4.90 2.52
C PRO A 82 -5.73 4.67 3.99
N GLY A 83 -5.19 3.50 4.31
CA GLY A 83 -4.67 3.23 5.66
C GLY A 83 -3.46 4.11 5.98
N THR A 84 -3.03 4.11 7.24
CA THR A 84 -1.81 4.81 7.65
C THR A 84 -0.60 4.22 6.92
N LEU A 85 0.19 5.08 6.28
CA LEU A 85 1.41 4.66 5.59
C LEU A 85 2.44 4.15 6.59
N THR A 86 2.53 2.83 6.73
CA THR A 86 3.49 2.11 7.57
C THR A 86 4.13 0.98 6.78
N GLU A 87 5.30 0.51 7.22
CA GLU A 87 5.96 -0.63 6.58
C GLU A 87 5.05 -1.87 6.51
N ALA A 88 4.33 -2.16 7.61
CA ALA A 88 3.38 -3.27 7.68
C ALA A 88 2.27 -3.16 6.62
N THR A 89 1.69 -1.97 6.44
CA THR A 89 0.65 -1.76 5.42
C THR A 89 1.18 -1.88 4.00
N VAL A 90 2.44 -1.46 3.76
CA VAL A 90 3.10 -1.58 2.45
C VAL A 90 3.36 -3.06 2.11
N GLU A 91 3.88 -3.84 3.06
CA GLU A 91 4.12 -5.27 2.85
C GLU A 91 2.82 -6.06 2.68
N ALA A 92 1.77 -5.73 3.43
CA ALA A 92 0.45 -6.33 3.26
C ALA A 92 -0.14 -6.06 1.87
N ALA A 93 -0.09 -4.80 1.40
CA ALA A 93 -0.54 -4.43 0.06
C ALA A 93 0.29 -5.14 -1.03
N LEU A 94 1.60 -5.29 -0.83
CA LEU A 94 2.46 -6.02 -1.74
C LEU A 94 2.11 -7.52 -1.80
N ALA A 95 1.84 -8.14 -0.66
CA ALA A 95 1.43 -9.54 -0.60
C ALA A 95 0.13 -9.76 -1.41
N GLN A 96 -0.85 -8.87 -1.26
CA GLN A 96 -2.07 -8.89 -2.07
C GLN A 96 -1.78 -8.69 -3.56
N LEU A 97 -0.93 -7.71 -3.91
CA LEU A 97 -0.56 -7.48 -5.31
C LEU A 97 0.12 -8.71 -5.94
N LYS A 98 1.01 -9.39 -5.21
CA LYS A 98 1.67 -10.61 -5.68
C LYS A 98 0.66 -11.74 -5.97
N GLN A 99 -0.42 -11.83 -5.20
CA GLN A 99 -1.51 -12.79 -5.45
C GLN A 99 -2.30 -12.45 -6.72
N LEU A 100 -2.37 -11.16 -7.09
CA LEU A 100 -3.03 -10.71 -8.32
C LEU A 100 -2.15 -10.87 -9.56
N ILE A 101 -0.83 -10.92 -9.38
CA ILE A 101 0.12 -11.21 -10.44
C ILE A 101 0.09 -12.71 -10.71
N ARG A 102 -0.41 -13.07 -11.88
CA ARG A 102 -0.65 -14.48 -12.25
C ARG A 102 0.08 -14.88 -13.50
N ARG A 103 0.28 -16.18 -13.63
CA ARG A 103 0.56 -16.83 -14.90
C ARG A 103 -0.77 -17.05 -15.60
N GLU A 104 -0.96 -16.41 -16.73
CA GLU A 104 -2.11 -16.67 -17.60
C GLU A 104 -1.70 -17.75 -18.60
N THR A 105 -2.26 -18.94 -18.42
CA THR A 105 -2.01 -20.09 -19.30
C THR A 105 -2.91 -20.00 -20.53
N GLY A 106 -2.28 -20.02 -21.71
CA GLY A 106 -2.96 -20.21 -22.99
C GLY A 106 -2.40 -21.39 -23.76
N PRO A 107 -3.17 -21.98 -24.69
CA PRO A 107 -2.70 -23.12 -25.47
C PRO A 107 -1.54 -22.76 -26.42
N SER A 108 -1.36 -21.48 -26.80
CA SER A 108 -0.38 -21.04 -27.80
C SER A 108 0.72 -20.11 -27.27
N SER A 109 0.46 -19.31 -26.23
CA SER A 109 1.50 -18.47 -25.59
C SER A 109 1.16 -18.15 -24.13
N PRO A 110 1.69 -18.90 -23.14
CA PRO A 110 1.52 -18.54 -21.75
C PRO A 110 2.19 -17.19 -21.46
N GLN A 111 1.52 -16.34 -20.68
CA GLN A 111 2.07 -15.06 -20.22
C GLN A 111 2.29 -15.12 -18.71
N ASP A 112 3.56 -15.05 -18.31
CA ASP A 112 3.96 -15.02 -16.92
C ASP A 112 3.99 -13.58 -16.38
N LEU A 113 3.77 -13.45 -15.06
CA LEU A 113 3.88 -12.21 -14.30
C LEU A 113 2.96 -11.11 -14.82
N VAL A 114 1.70 -11.48 -15.09
CA VAL A 114 0.67 -10.60 -15.62
C VAL A 114 -0.16 -10.04 -14.48
N LEU A 115 -0.27 -8.73 -14.44
CA LEU A 115 -1.24 -8.03 -13.61
C LEU A 115 -2.39 -7.51 -14.49
N GLY A 116 -3.59 -8.05 -14.30
CA GLY A 116 -4.80 -7.65 -15.04
C GLY A 116 -5.44 -8.82 -15.78
N LYS A 117 -6.15 -8.54 -16.87
CA LYS A 117 -6.95 -9.53 -17.60
C LYS A 117 -6.42 -9.76 -19.01
N ILE A 118 -6.40 -11.03 -19.42
CA ILE A 118 -6.16 -11.48 -20.80
C ILE A 118 -7.40 -12.28 -21.23
N ASP A 119 -7.86 -12.09 -22.46
CA ASP A 119 -8.75 -13.06 -23.11
C ASP A 119 -7.92 -14.07 -23.86
N ASN A 120 -8.34 -15.33 -23.86
CA ASN A 120 -7.56 -16.42 -24.41
C ASN A 120 -8.48 -17.44 -25.06
N THR A 121 -8.87 -17.15 -26.29
CA THR A 121 -9.73 -17.99 -27.12
C THR A 121 -8.94 -18.93 -28.03
N GLY A 122 -7.65 -19.12 -27.77
CA GLY A 122 -6.80 -20.09 -28.47
C GLY A 122 -6.06 -19.57 -29.71
N GLY A 123 -6.22 -18.28 -30.05
CA GLY A 123 -5.50 -17.65 -31.16
C GLY A 123 -4.10 -17.15 -30.79
N ALA A 124 -3.43 -16.48 -31.73
CA ALA A 124 -2.18 -15.78 -31.45
C ALA A 124 -2.43 -14.57 -30.53
N PHE A 125 -1.57 -14.40 -29.52
CA PHE A 125 -1.71 -13.34 -28.55
C PHE A 125 -1.37 -11.96 -29.14
N GLY A 126 -2.34 -11.05 -29.13
CA GLY A 126 -2.27 -9.73 -29.77
C GLY A 126 -1.55 -8.64 -28.97
N GLY A 127 -1.07 -8.95 -27.76
CA GLY A 127 -0.41 -7.97 -26.88
C GLY A 127 -1.37 -7.29 -25.90
N PHE A 128 -0.80 -6.47 -25.01
CA PHE A 128 -1.55 -5.70 -24.00
C PHE A 128 -1.94 -4.35 -24.58
N VAL A 129 -3.11 -4.29 -25.19
CA VAL A 129 -3.59 -3.10 -25.92
C VAL A 129 -4.68 -2.32 -25.17
N GLY A 130 -5.00 -2.71 -23.92
CA GLY A 130 -6.03 -2.06 -23.12
C GLY A 130 -7.45 -2.55 -23.38
N ASN A 131 -7.58 -3.69 -24.06
CA ASN A 131 -8.83 -4.41 -24.25
C ASN A 131 -8.50 -5.89 -24.13
N ALA A 132 -9.25 -6.61 -23.30
CA ALA A 132 -9.05 -8.04 -23.17
C ALA A 132 -9.56 -8.81 -24.41
N ALA A 133 -10.60 -8.36 -25.12
CA ALA A 133 -11.25 -9.17 -26.16
C ALA A 133 -10.32 -9.68 -27.29
N SER A 134 -10.63 -10.86 -27.83
CA SER A 134 -10.01 -11.40 -29.05
C SER A 134 -8.51 -11.67 -28.90
N ASN A 135 -8.13 -12.46 -27.88
CA ASN A 135 -6.73 -12.82 -27.60
C ASN A 135 -5.80 -11.64 -27.25
N LYS A 136 -6.37 -10.59 -26.66
CA LYS A 136 -5.64 -9.37 -26.26
C LYS A 136 -5.64 -9.24 -24.73
N GLY A 137 -4.93 -8.25 -24.24
CA GLY A 137 -4.84 -7.98 -22.80
C GLY A 137 -5.12 -6.55 -22.40
N GLN A 138 -5.73 -6.42 -21.24
CA GLN A 138 -5.79 -5.21 -20.44
C GLN A 138 -5.04 -5.46 -19.13
N CYS A 139 -3.73 -5.33 -19.21
CA CYS A 139 -2.80 -5.78 -18.19
C CYS A 139 -1.41 -5.19 -18.40
N ALA A 140 -0.54 -5.43 -17.42
CA ALA A 140 0.88 -5.12 -17.43
C ALA A 140 1.69 -6.41 -17.25
N LYS A 141 2.79 -6.58 -18.01
CA LYS A 141 3.67 -7.74 -17.89
C LYS A 141 4.93 -7.33 -17.15
N TYR A 142 5.08 -7.85 -15.95
CA TYR A 142 6.21 -7.52 -15.12
C TYR A 142 7.40 -8.38 -15.54
N LYS A 143 8.60 -7.81 -15.45
CA LYS A 143 9.79 -8.58 -15.77
C LYS A 143 10.18 -9.49 -14.59
N PRO A 144 10.61 -10.72 -14.86
CA PRO A 144 11.03 -11.65 -13.80
C PRO A 144 12.16 -11.12 -12.93
N GLU A 145 13.02 -10.26 -13.47
CA GLU A 145 14.13 -9.63 -12.73
C GLU A 145 13.66 -8.85 -11.50
N HIS A 146 12.40 -8.40 -11.44
CA HIS A 146 11.84 -7.71 -10.28
C HIS A 146 11.41 -8.65 -9.14
N PHE A 147 11.46 -9.97 -9.35
CA PHE A 147 10.96 -10.98 -8.41
C PHE A 147 11.94 -12.14 -8.12
N LYS A 148 13.08 -12.23 -8.82
CA LYS A 148 13.94 -13.42 -8.85
C LYS A 148 15.07 -13.49 -7.81
N LYS A 149 15.37 -12.44 -7.03
CA LYS A 149 16.54 -12.41 -6.11
C LYS A 149 16.34 -11.55 -4.86
N GLU A 150 17.17 -11.78 -3.84
CA GLU A 150 17.46 -10.77 -2.81
C GLU A 150 17.92 -9.46 -3.47
N GLY A 151 17.29 -8.34 -3.10
CA GLY A 151 17.54 -7.03 -3.71
C GLY A 151 16.80 -6.76 -5.03
N ALA A 152 16.17 -7.75 -5.66
CA ALA A 152 15.24 -7.50 -6.76
C ALA A 152 14.01 -6.79 -6.21
N THR A 153 13.77 -5.54 -6.62
CA THR A 153 12.58 -4.83 -6.20
C THR A 153 12.01 -3.97 -7.33
N VAL A 154 10.69 -3.89 -7.35
CA VAL A 154 9.91 -2.98 -8.18
C VAL A 154 10.26 -1.52 -7.82
N PRO A 155 10.70 -0.66 -8.77
CA PRO A 155 11.15 0.69 -8.45
C PRO A 155 10.18 1.53 -7.62
N TRP A 156 8.88 1.50 -7.93
CA TRP A 156 7.89 2.26 -7.15
C TRP A 156 7.70 1.70 -5.73
N LEU A 157 7.92 0.40 -5.51
CA LEU A 157 7.84 -0.22 -4.19
C LEU A 157 9.00 0.22 -3.29
N MET A 158 10.21 0.41 -3.84
CA MET A 158 11.32 0.96 -3.05
C MET A 158 11.02 2.36 -2.54
N LYS A 159 10.43 3.19 -3.40
CA LYS A 159 10.00 4.55 -3.01
C LYS A 159 8.93 4.49 -1.93
N LEU A 160 7.99 3.56 -2.03
CA LEU A 160 6.91 3.41 -1.05
C LEU A 160 7.43 2.95 0.33
N ARG A 161 8.39 2.02 0.37
CA ARG A 161 9.07 1.61 1.61
C ARG A 161 9.86 2.75 2.25
N ALA A 162 10.62 3.50 1.44
CA ALA A 162 11.36 4.67 1.93
C ALA A 162 10.42 5.75 2.49
N ALA A 163 9.27 5.98 1.83
CA ALA A 163 8.25 6.89 2.31
C ALA A 163 7.64 6.42 3.64
N ALA A 164 7.36 5.12 3.79
CA ALA A 164 6.86 4.55 5.04
C ALA A 164 7.88 4.66 6.19
N ALA A 165 9.16 4.43 5.93
CA ALA A 165 10.21 4.63 6.93
C ALA A 165 10.32 6.10 7.37
N THR A 166 10.21 7.03 6.41
CA THR A 166 10.21 8.48 6.69
C THR A 166 8.99 8.88 7.53
N ALA A 167 7.82 8.36 7.21
CA ALA A 167 6.59 8.61 7.97
C ALA A 167 6.70 8.11 9.41
N ALA A 168 7.29 6.93 9.63
CA ALA A 168 7.52 6.39 10.97
C ALA A 168 8.46 7.27 11.81
N GLU A 169 9.51 7.84 11.21
CA GLU A 169 10.40 8.76 11.92
C GLU A 169 9.68 10.07 12.28
N ILE A 170 8.87 10.62 11.38
CA ILE A 170 8.07 11.83 11.66
C ILE A 170 7.10 11.58 12.83
N ASP A 171 6.42 10.43 12.86
CA ASP A 171 5.52 10.05 13.95
C ASP A 171 6.26 9.95 15.29
N LYS A 172 7.44 9.32 15.31
CA LYS A 172 8.31 9.24 16.49
C LYS A 172 8.71 10.64 17.00
N GLN A 173 9.14 11.51 16.10
CA GLN A 173 9.53 12.89 16.45
C GLN A 173 8.33 13.71 16.96
N THR A 174 7.14 13.47 16.42
CA THR A 174 5.91 14.15 16.85
C THR A 174 5.54 13.75 18.27
N LYS A 175 5.54 12.44 18.58
CA LYS A 175 5.31 11.93 19.94
C LYS A 175 6.33 12.43 20.96
N ALA A 176 7.60 12.54 20.57
CA ALA A 176 8.64 13.13 21.42
C ALA A 176 8.36 14.61 21.72
N LYS A 177 7.93 15.39 20.72
CA LYS A 177 7.55 16.80 20.90
C LYS A 177 6.32 16.95 21.80
N GLU A 178 5.29 16.14 21.60
CA GLU A 178 4.09 16.15 22.45
C GLU A 178 4.44 15.86 23.92
N THR A 179 5.34 14.91 24.15
CA THR A 179 5.86 14.60 25.49
C THR A 179 6.59 15.79 26.11
N LEU A 180 7.44 16.47 25.34
CA LEU A 180 8.14 17.68 25.80
C LEU A 180 7.18 18.83 26.13
N VAL A 181 6.17 19.06 25.29
CA VAL A 181 5.14 20.08 25.54
C VAL A 181 4.37 19.75 26.82
N MET A 182 4.01 18.48 27.04
CA MET A 182 3.36 18.04 28.27
C MET A 182 4.24 18.28 29.51
N GLN A 183 5.55 17.97 29.41
CA GLN A 183 6.51 18.22 30.49
C GLN A 183 6.68 19.72 30.79
N LEU A 184 6.76 20.57 29.75
CA LEU A 184 6.83 22.02 29.90
C LEU A 184 5.58 22.59 30.56
N ASN A 185 4.39 22.13 30.15
CA ASN A 185 3.14 22.52 30.79
C ASN A 185 3.08 22.10 32.26
N LEU A 186 3.54 20.88 32.58
CA LEU A 186 3.63 20.40 33.95
C LEU A 186 4.56 21.29 34.79
N LEU A 187 5.76 21.58 34.29
CA LEU A 187 6.72 22.46 34.96
C LEU A 187 6.15 23.87 35.18
N ASN A 188 5.52 24.46 34.16
CA ASN A 188 4.91 25.78 34.27
C ASN A 188 3.81 25.80 35.34
N ASN A 189 2.96 24.77 35.39
CA ASN A 189 1.91 24.64 36.39
C ASN A 189 2.51 24.45 37.80
N THR A 190 3.56 23.64 37.96
CA THR A 190 4.25 23.44 39.24
C THR A 190 4.89 24.72 39.75
N ILE A 191 5.57 25.49 38.89
CA ILE A 191 6.17 26.79 39.25
C ILE A 191 5.08 27.78 39.65
N THR A 192 3.99 27.85 38.89
CA THR A 192 2.86 28.72 39.20
C THR A 192 2.23 28.38 40.55
N ALA A 193 2.03 27.10 40.86
CA ALA A 193 1.52 26.65 42.14
C ALA A 193 2.45 27.00 43.31
N ALA A 194 3.76 26.77 43.14
CA ALA A 194 4.78 27.11 44.15
C ALA A 194 4.86 28.62 44.43
N LEU A 195 4.79 29.46 43.39
CA LEU A 195 4.80 30.92 43.52
C LEU A 195 3.50 31.47 44.13
N SER A 196 2.37 30.82 43.88
CA SER A 196 1.05 31.23 44.37
C SER A 196 0.77 30.78 45.82
N GLY A 197 1.78 30.23 46.52
CA GLY A 197 1.65 29.76 47.90
C GLY A 197 0.67 28.60 48.11
N HIS A 198 0.19 27.98 47.03
CA HIS A 198 -0.69 26.82 47.11
C HIS A 198 0.18 25.57 47.29
N GLN A 199 -0.21 24.68 48.22
CA GLN A 199 0.44 23.37 48.35
C GLN A 199 0.43 22.66 47.01
N ILE A 200 1.62 22.34 46.52
CA ILE A 200 1.82 21.45 45.37
C ILE A 200 1.12 20.14 45.75
N PRO A 201 0.13 19.66 44.96
CA PRO A 201 -0.32 18.29 45.12
C PRO A 201 0.91 17.40 44.90
N GLN A 202 1.40 16.77 45.96
CA GLN A 202 2.42 15.74 45.84
C GLN A 202 1.79 14.55 45.12
N ILE A 203 1.81 14.58 43.80
CA ILE A 203 1.66 13.37 43.01
C ILE A 203 3.04 12.72 43.07
N ILE A 204 3.08 11.68 43.90
CA ILE A 204 4.17 10.74 44.13
C ILE A 204 5.04 10.61 42.88
N SER A 205 6.32 10.97 43.03
CA SER A 205 7.39 10.64 42.10
C SER A 205 7.56 9.12 42.07
N GLU A 206 6.80 8.42 41.25
CA GLU A 206 7.21 7.10 40.80
C GLU A 206 8.12 7.28 39.57
N PRO A 207 9.34 6.71 39.56
CA PRO A 207 10.17 6.74 38.38
C PRO A 207 9.42 6.03 37.25
N ILE A 208 9.35 6.67 36.08
CA ILE A 208 8.87 6.05 34.84
C ILE A 208 9.86 4.91 34.52
N SER A 209 9.58 3.72 35.03
CA SER A 209 10.23 2.50 34.57
C SER A 209 9.66 2.14 33.19
N PRO A 210 10.50 1.65 32.26
CA PRO A 210 10.04 1.16 30.96
C PRO A 210 9.02 0.01 31.13
N PRO A 211 8.15 -0.24 30.13
CA PRO A 211 7.02 -1.15 30.29
C PRO A 211 7.51 -2.58 30.56
N SER A 212 7.42 -3.01 31.81
CA SER A 212 7.60 -4.40 32.20
C SER A 212 6.33 -5.17 31.86
N ALA A 213 6.50 -6.28 31.17
CA ALA A 213 5.44 -7.21 30.82
C ALA A 213 4.71 -7.74 32.07
N ALA A 214 3.39 -7.86 31.93
CA ALA A 214 2.48 -8.72 32.69
C ALA A 214 2.53 -8.63 34.23
N ALA A 215 1.62 -7.83 34.81
CA ALA A 215 1.15 -8.03 36.17
C ALA A 215 -0.38 -8.18 36.15
N THR A 216 -0.81 -9.43 36.23
CA THR A 216 -2.22 -9.85 36.23
C THR A 216 -2.87 -9.51 37.57
N ASP A 217 -3.82 -8.57 37.51
CA ASP A 217 -5.00 -8.36 38.37
C ASP A 217 -5.10 -9.20 39.68
N CYS A 218 -4.37 -8.80 40.72
CA CYS A 218 -4.58 -9.30 42.09
C CYS A 218 -5.60 -8.48 42.90
N SER A 219 -6.24 -7.48 42.29
CA SER A 219 -7.09 -6.50 42.99
C SER A 219 -8.50 -7.01 43.34
N LYS A 220 -8.84 -8.26 43.00
CA LYS A 220 -10.20 -8.80 43.16
C LYS A 220 -10.43 -9.71 44.38
N ASN A 221 -9.41 -10.07 45.16
CA ASN A 221 -9.60 -10.86 46.38
C ASN A 221 -9.52 -9.98 47.63
N LYS A 222 -10.68 -9.47 48.05
CA LYS A 222 -10.83 -8.67 49.28
C LYS A 222 -10.91 -9.50 50.57
N SER A 223 -10.62 -10.80 50.52
CA SER A 223 -10.84 -11.67 51.69
C SER A 223 -9.84 -12.83 51.75
N ASN A 224 -8.97 -12.75 52.76
CA ASN A 224 -8.04 -13.75 53.26
C ASN A 224 -6.68 -13.89 52.54
N LYS A 225 -5.61 -13.78 53.34
CA LYS A 225 -4.20 -13.94 52.98
C LYS A 225 -3.83 -15.41 52.69
N THR A 226 -4.61 -16.34 53.23
CA THR A 226 -4.31 -17.78 53.25
C THR A 226 -4.63 -18.52 51.95
N ALA A 227 -5.39 -17.91 51.03
CA ALA A 227 -5.69 -18.50 49.71
C ALA A 227 -4.61 -18.22 48.66
N CYS A 228 -3.79 -17.17 48.81
CA CYS A 228 -2.75 -16.81 47.85
C CYS A 228 -1.49 -17.68 48.01
N GLU A 229 -1.16 -18.07 49.23
CA GLU A 229 0.08 -18.80 49.53
C GLU A 229 0.03 -20.29 49.12
N ASN A 230 -1.16 -20.89 48.97
CA ASN A 230 -1.31 -22.32 48.65
C ASN A 230 -1.43 -22.65 47.15
N ALA A 231 -1.42 -21.66 46.26
CA ALA A 231 -1.58 -21.92 44.82
C ALA A 231 -0.26 -22.13 44.07
N GLY A 232 0.91 -21.98 44.70
CA GLY A 232 2.20 -22.21 44.03
C GLY A 232 2.45 -21.34 42.79
N LYS A 233 1.78 -20.19 42.66
CA LYS A 233 1.85 -19.31 41.48
C LYS A 233 2.64 -18.02 41.69
N CYS A 234 3.49 -17.98 42.71
CA CYS A 234 4.56 -16.98 42.80
C CYS A 234 5.90 -17.73 42.66
N LYS A 235 6.40 -17.78 41.43
CA LYS A 235 7.81 -18.01 41.11
C LYS A 235 8.22 -16.97 40.09
#